data_AF-A0A409YS92-F1
#
_entry.id   AF-A0A409YS92-F1
#
_cell.length_a   1.000
_cell.length_b   1.000
_cell.length_c   1.000
_cell.angle_alpha   90.00
_cell.angle_beta   90.00
_cell.angle_gamma   90.00
#
_symmetry.space_group_name_H-M   'P 1'
#
loop_
_entity.id
_entity.type
_entity.pdbx_description
1 polymer ?
#
loop_
_entity_poly.entity_id
_entity_poly.type
_entity_poly.pdbx_seq_one_letter_code
_entity_poly.pdbx_strand_id
1 'polypeptide(L)'
;MESLPGPTPGTYRIRNHQSKWTVSTETNDGIAQPGDPIKTVKGAQHNFPYPNTTLIVSTDGTGLYTFRNQKTKMFIGMGHDEHGHAVAVWTMAAQYWDVDRVQPGKFSISFIGDAESFWYDCSEGGNPFTEVLLKESMDVDQYYWYFVAA
;
A
#
# COMPACT_ATOMS: atom_id res chain seq x y z
N MET A 1 11.12 -5.91 23.85
CA MET A 1 9.81 -6.36 23.34
C MET A 1 10.10 -6.85 21.94
N GLU A 2 10.01 -8.15 21.67
CA GLU A 2 10.27 -8.66 20.32
C GLU A 2 9.15 -8.16 19.40
N SER A 3 9.50 -7.48 18.31
CA SER A 3 8.53 -7.09 17.29
C SER A 3 7.93 -8.37 16.71
N LEU A 4 6.60 -8.40 16.58
CA LEU A 4 5.93 -9.52 15.92
C LEU A 4 6.37 -9.53 14.45
N PRO A 5 6.65 -10.71 13.85
CA PRO A 5 7.13 -10.78 12.48
C PRO A 5 6.11 -10.18 11.51
N GLY A 6 6.60 -9.43 10.53
CA GLY A 6 5.82 -8.89 9.41
C GLY A 6 5.25 -10.00 8.51
N PRO A 7 4.57 -9.65 7.40
CA PRO A 7 4.03 -10.65 6.50
C PRO A 7 5.15 -11.52 5.89
N THR A 8 4.87 -12.80 5.66
CA THR A 8 5.80 -13.65 4.90
C THR A 8 5.90 -13.15 3.45
N PRO A 9 7.04 -13.29 2.78
CA PRO A 9 7.14 -13.01 1.35
C PRO A 9 6.15 -13.86 0.55
N GLY A 10 5.54 -13.30 -0.48
CA GLY A 10 4.50 -13.97 -1.26
C GLY A 10 3.66 -13.02 -2.09
N THR A 11 2.52 -13.51 -2.58
CA THR A 11 1.63 -12.75 -3.44
C THR A 11 0.36 -12.37 -2.67
N TYR A 12 0.08 -11.07 -2.59
CA TYR A 12 -0.95 -10.50 -1.72
C TYR A 12 -1.80 -9.45 -2.43
N ARG A 13 -3.04 -9.31 -1.96
CA ARG A 13 -3.84 -8.09 -2.08
C ARG A 13 -3.67 -7.31 -0.77
N ILE A 14 -3.22 -6.07 -0.86
CA ILE A 14 -3.09 -5.19 0.31
C ILE A 14 -4.40 -4.41 0.45
N ARG A 15 -5.06 -4.55 1.60
CA ARG A 15 -6.37 -3.94 1.87
C ARG A 15 -6.32 -3.06 3.10
N ASN A 16 -6.89 -1.86 3.03
CA ASN A 16 -7.01 -1.02 4.22
C ASN A 16 -7.92 -1.67 5.27
N HIS A 17 -7.60 -1.48 6.54
CA HIS A 17 -8.30 -2.09 7.66
C HIS A 17 -9.70 -1.50 7.85
N GLN A 18 -9.87 -0.19 7.75
CA GLN A 18 -11.15 0.49 7.92
C GLN A 18 -12.04 0.34 6.68
N SER A 19 -11.56 0.82 5.52
CA SER A 19 -12.36 0.91 4.31
C SER A 19 -12.58 -0.45 3.63
N LYS A 20 -11.66 -1.39 3.87
CA LYS A 20 -11.56 -2.69 3.19
C LYS A 20 -11.23 -2.57 1.70
N TRP A 21 -10.85 -1.39 1.22
CA TRP A 21 -10.49 -1.11 -0.18
C TRP A 21 -9.09 -1.65 -0.46
N THR A 22 -8.84 -1.99 -1.72
CA THR A 22 -7.61 -2.70 -2.13
C THR A 22 -6.70 -1.78 -2.92
N VAL A 23 -5.40 -1.80 -2.63
CA VAL A 23 -4.40 -1.12 -3.45
C VAL A 23 -4.45 -1.63 -4.88
N SER A 24 -4.49 -0.72 -5.86
CA SER A 24 -4.57 -1.07 -7.27
C SER A 24 -3.80 -0.11 -8.16
N THR A 25 -3.32 -0.65 -9.28
CA THR A 25 -2.85 0.15 -10.42
C THR A 25 -3.99 0.64 -11.31
N GLU A 26 -5.23 0.20 -11.10
CA GLU A 26 -6.39 0.74 -11.83
C GLU A 26 -6.83 2.05 -11.18
N THR A 27 -7.18 3.02 -12.03
CA THR A 27 -7.67 4.34 -11.67
C THR A 27 -8.88 4.70 -12.53
N ASN A 28 -9.53 5.84 -12.26
CA ASN A 28 -10.59 6.36 -13.13
C ASN A 28 -10.12 6.61 -14.58
N ASP A 29 -8.83 6.91 -14.75
CA ASP A 29 -8.21 7.30 -16.02
C ASP A 29 -7.52 6.12 -16.73
N GLY A 30 -7.63 4.90 -16.17
CA GLY A 30 -7.01 3.68 -16.67
C GLY A 30 -5.89 3.17 -15.77
N ILE A 31 -4.86 2.56 -16.38
CA ILE A 31 -3.73 1.96 -15.65
C ILE A 31 -2.73 3.05 -15.27
N ALA A 32 -2.41 3.13 -13.98
CA ALA A 32 -1.42 4.03 -13.40
C ALA A 32 -0.05 3.92 -14.10
N GLN A 33 0.63 5.05 -14.19
CA GLN A 33 1.97 5.23 -14.71
C GLN A 33 2.98 5.47 -13.57
N PRO A 34 4.29 5.33 -13.82
CA PRO A 34 5.30 5.71 -12.84
C PRO A 34 5.18 7.18 -12.45
N GLY A 35 5.21 7.46 -11.14
CA GLY A 35 4.98 8.78 -10.56
C GLY A 35 3.55 8.99 -10.08
N ASP A 36 2.57 8.24 -10.59
CA ASP A 36 1.19 8.36 -10.15
C ASP A 36 1.04 7.89 -8.68
N PRO A 37 0.25 8.60 -7.86
CA PRO A 37 -0.14 8.13 -6.53
C PRO A 37 -0.78 6.74 -6.61
N ILE A 38 -0.44 5.86 -5.67
CA ILE A 38 -1.15 4.59 -5.53
C ILE A 38 -2.56 4.87 -5.05
N LYS A 39 -3.54 4.13 -5.58
CA LYS A 39 -4.94 4.27 -5.19
C LYS A 39 -5.45 3.01 -4.50
N THR A 40 -6.30 3.18 -3.50
CA THR A 40 -7.19 2.14 -2.97
C THR A 40 -8.51 2.17 -3.71
N VAL A 41 -9.07 0.99 -3.99
CA VAL A 41 -10.28 0.85 -4.81
C VAL A 41 -11.35 0.06 -4.08
N LYS A 42 -12.57 0.59 -4.09
CA LYS A 42 -13.75 -0.05 -3.49
C LYS A 42 -14.18 -1.27 -4.31
N GLY A 43 -14.39 -2.40 -3.62
CA GLY A 43 -14.92 -3.61 -4.25
C GLY A 43 -14.01 -4.23 -5.32
N ALA A 44 -12.70 -3.96 -5.25
CA ALA A 44 -11.75 -4.36 -6.29
C ALA A 44 -11.75 -5.87 -6.56
N GLN A 45 -12.07 -6.71 -5.56
CA GLN A 45 -12.22 -8.15 -5.73
C GLN A 45 -13.32 -8.58 -6.72
N HIS A 46 -14.33 -7.73 -6.94
CA HIS A 46 -15.41 -7.97 -7.90
C HIS A 46 -15.21 -7.19 -9.21
N ASN A 47 -14.70 -5.97 -9.10
CA ASN A 47 -14.62 -5.03 -10.22
C ASN A 47 -13.34 -5.17 -11.04
N PHE A 48 -12.24 -5.63 -10.41
CA PHE A 48 -10.91 -5.65 -11.02
C PHE A 48 -10.21 -6.99 -10.73
N PRO A 49 -10.27 -7.95 -11.67
CA PRO A 49 -9.62 -9.24 -11.47
C PRO A 49 -8.09 -9.10 -11.37
N TYR A 50 -7.48 -10.15 -10.83
CA TYR A 50 -6.05 -10.46 -10.89
C TYR A 50 -5.55 -10.14 -12.31
N PRO A 51 -4.73 -9.09 -12.52
CA PRO A 51 -3.49 -8.91 -11.78
C PRO A 51 -3.20 -7.46 -11.32
N ASN A 52 -4.15 -6.53 -11.49
CA ASN A 52 -3.96 -5.11 -11.16
C ASN A 52 -4.02 -4.79 -9.65
N THR A 53 -4.57 -5.71 -8.86
CA THR A 53 -4.74 -5.59 -7.41
C THR A 53 -3.77 -6.49 -6.64
N THR A 54 -2.89 -7.17 -7.37
CA THR A 54 -2.00 -8.20 -6.83
C THR A 54 -0.57 -7.68 -6.77
N LEU A 55 0.01 -7.75 -5.58
CA LEU A 55 1.37 -7.33 -5.27
C LEU A 55 2.20 -8.54 -4.88
N ILE A 56 3.37 -8.67 -5.49
CA ILE A 56 4.46 -9.51 -5.00
C ILE A 56 5.11 -8.74 -3.87
N VAL A 57 5.05 -9.31 -2.67
CA VAL A 57 5.67 -8.80 -1.44
C VAL A 57 6.96 -9.58 -1.24
N SER A 58 8.08 -8.87 -1.21
CA SER A 58 9.41 -9.46 -1.02
C SER A 58 10.13 -8.78 0.13
N THR A 59 10.97 -9.54 0.84
CA THR A 59 11.86 -9.01 1.88
C THR A 59 13.31 -9.07 1.41
N ASP A 60 14.12 -8.13 1.86
CA ASP A 60 15.57 -8.11 1.64
C ASP A 60 16.35 -9.04 2.61
N GLY A 61 15.65 -9.66 3.57
CA GLY A 61 16.25 -10.50 4.60
C GLY A 61 16.69 -9.74 5.87
N THR A 62 16.60 -8.40 5.88
CA THR A 62 16.86 -7.55 7.05
C THR A 62 15.57 -7.09 7.74
N GLY A 63 14.41 -7.44 7.19
CA GLY A 63 13.10 -7.05 7.70
C GLY A 63 12.45 -5.93 6.88
N LEU A 64 13.11 -5.43 5.84
CA LEU A 64 12.56 -4.44 4.93
C LEU A 64 11.77 -5.10 3.82
N TYR A 65 10.72 -4.42 3.38
CA TYR A 65 9.77 -4.92 2.40
C TYR A 65 9.76 -4.10 1.11
N THR A 66 9.53 -4.80 0.01
CA THR A 66 9.22 -4.19 -1.28
C THR A 66 7.88 -4.72 -1.78
N PHE A 67 7.15 -3.87 -2.49
CA PHE A 67 5.86 -4.22 -3.07
C PHE A 67 5.92 -4.01 -4.57
N ARG A 68 5.65 -5.06 -5.36
CA ARG A 68 5.68 -4.98 -6.82
C ARG A 68 4.38 -5.46 -7.42
N ASN A 69 3.74 -4.62 -8.23
CA ASN A 69 2.54 -5.03 -8.94
C ASN A 69 2.82 -6.15 -9.96
N GLN A 70 1.98 -7.19 -9.95
CA GLN A 70 2.19 -8.37 -10.78
C GLN A 70 1.95 -8.08 -12.27
N LYS A 71 1.04 -7.18 -12.64
CA LYS A 71 0.75 -6.81 -14.03
C LYS A 71 1.74 -5.79 -14.57
N THR A 72 1.78 -4.61 -13.95
CA THR A 72 2.54 -3.46 -14.47
C THR A 72 4.03 -3.57 -14.17
N LYS A 73 4.42 -4.47 -13.26
CA LYS A 73 5.81 -4.66 -12.79
C LYS A 73 6.40 -3.48 -12.04
N MET A 74 5.61 -2.43 -11.80
CA MET A 74 5.98 -1.26 -11.01
C MET A 74 6.08 -1.62 -9.54
N PHE A 75 6.93 -0.91 -8.83
CA PHE A 75 7.09 -0.97 -7.38
C PHE A 75 6.27 0.14 -6.72
N ILE A 76 6.09 0.03 -5.41
CA ILE A 76 5.55 1.13 -4.61
C ILE A 76 6.72 1.84 -3.94
N GLY A 77 6.78 3.15 -4.11
CA GLY A 77 7.76 4.04 -3.50
C GLY A 77 7.11 5.31 -2.95
N MET A 78 7.93 6.27 -2.55
CA MET A 78 7.50 7.57 -2.05
C MET A 78 7.62 8.63 -3.14
N GLY A 79 6.68 9.57 -3.15
CA GLY A 79 6.66 10.74 -4.02
C GLY A 79 5.78 11.84 -3.45
N HIS A 80 5.36 12.77 -4.31
CA HIS A 80 4.42 13.83 -3.95
C HIS A 80 3.24 13.86 -4.93
N ASP A 81 2.05 14.18 -4.44
CA ASP A 81 0.88 14.45 -5.29
C ASP A 81 0.99 15.80 -6.00
N GLU A 82 -0.01 16.16 -6.81
CA GLU A 82 -0.08 17.45 -7.52
C GLU A 82 -0.17 18.67 -6.59
N HIS A 83 -0.50 18.46 -5.32
CA HIS A 83 -0.59 19.49 -4.29
C HIS A 83 0.67 19.58 -3.42
N GLY A 84 1.66 18.71 -3.65
CA GLY A 84 2.90 18.65 -2.89
C GLY A 84 2.80 17.89 -1.56
N HIS A 85 1.74 17.11 -1.32
CA HIS A 85 1.66 16.22 -0.16
C HIS A 85 2.50 14.97 -0.42
N ALA A 86 3.15 14.46 0.62
CA ALA A 86 3.84 13.18 0.55
C ALA A 86 2.83 12.04 0.36
N VAL A 87 3.04 11.20 -0.65
CA VAL A 87 2.17 10.07 -1.00
C VAL A 87 2.98 8.84 -1.39
N ALA A 88 2.35 7.67 -1.27
CA ALA A 88 2.88 6.48 -1.89
C ALA A 88 2.58 6.53 -3.40
N VAL A 89 3.57 6.25 -4.23
CA VAL A 89 3.50 6.34 -5.70
C VAL A 89 3.96 5.05 -6.36
N TRP A 90 3.55 4.84 -7.61
CA TRP A 90 4.13 3.78 -8.45
C TRP A 90 5.51 4.20 -8.97
N THR A 91 6.48 3.29 -8.93
CA THR A 91 7.86 3.55 -9.36
C THR A 91 8.39 2.42 -10.25
N MET A 92 9.43 2.69 -11.03
CA MET A 92 10.13 1.65 -11.81
C MET A 92 11.24 0.94 -11.02
N ALA A 93 11.70 1.55 -9.92
CA ALA A 93 12.72 1.01 -9.04
C ALA A 93 12.14 0.66 -7.67
N ALA A 94 12.61 -0.44 -7.09
CA ALA A 94 12.22 -0.86 -5.76
C ALA A 94 12.63 0.20 -4.72
N GLN A 95 11.71 0.49 -3.81
CA GLN A 95 11.95 1.22 -2.58
C GLN A 95 11.51 0.35 -1.40
N TYR A 96 12.14 0.57 -0.26
CA TYR A 96 11.99 -0.27 0.92
C TYR A 96 11.06 0.37 1.94
N TRP A 97 10.26 -0.47 2.57
CA TRP A 97 9.25 -0.10 3.56
C TRP A 97 9.43 -0.93 4.81
N ASP A 98 9.21 -0.32 5.97
CA ASP A 98 9.02 -1.00 7.23
C ASP A 98 7.57 -1.52 7.29
N VAL A 99 7.39 -2.78 7.71
CA VAL A 99 6.07 -3.40 7.87
C VAL A 99 5.97 -4.04 9.24
N ASP A 100 5.38 -3.30 10.17
CA ASP A 100 5.23 -3.74 11.55
C ASP A 100 3.87 -4.37 11.79
N ARG A 101 3.87 -5.50 12.50
CA ARG A 101 2.65 -6.17 12.92
C ARG A 101 2.12 -5.55 14.21
N VAL A 102 0.96 -4.90 14.11
CA VAL A 102 0.28 -4.24 15.23
C VAL A 102 -0.53 -5.25 16.05
N GLN A 103 -1.22 -6.18 15.38
CA GLN A 103 -1.94 -7.31 15.98
C GLN A 103 -2.08 -8.44 14.96
N PRO A 104 -2.63 -9.63 15.29
CA PRO A 104 -2.85 -10.68 14.29
C PRO A 104 -3.59 -10.19 13.04
N GLY A 105 -2.90 -10.30 11.89
CA GLY A 105 -3.41 -9.91 10.58
C GLY A 105 -3.41 -8.42 10.27
N LYS A 106 -3.07 -7.53 11.20
CA LYS A 106 -3.14 -6.07 11.04
C LYS A 106 -1.73 -5.48 11.11
N PHE A 107 -1.36 -4.71 10.09
CA PHE A 107 0.00 -4.20 9.91
C PHE A 107 -0.01 -2.70 9.65
N SER A 108 1.01 -1.99 10.13
CA SER A 108 1.37 -0.65 9.67
C SER A 108 2.44 -0.73 8.58
N ILE A 109 2.47 0.26 7.69
CA ILE A 109 3.47 0.36 6.62
C ILE A 109 4.04 1.78 6.67
N SER A 110 5.35 1.93 6.82
CA SER A 110 6.04 3.22 6.86
C SER A 110 7.29 3.23 5.99
N PHE A 111 7.66 4.42 5.54
CA PHE A 111 8.87 4.58 4.73
C PHE A 111 10.12 4.37 5.58
N ILE A 112 11.12 3.67 5.03
CA ILE A 112 12.35 3.35 5.76
C ILE A 112 13.05 4.62 6.25
N GLY A 113 13.38 4.63 7.54
CA GLY A 113 14.13 5.73 8.16
C GLY A 113 13.32 7.01 8.36
N ASP A 114 12.02 6.99 8.10
CA ASP A 114 11.08 8.08 8.37
C ASP A 114 9.90 7.57 9.20
N ALA A 115 10.05 7.71 10.52
CA ALA A 115 9.06 7.28 11.50
C ALA A 115 7.77 8.12 11.48
N GLU A 116 7.66 9.13 10.61
CA GLU A 116 6.47 9.98 10.47
C GLU A 116 5.77 9.79 9.12
N SER A 117 6.22 8.86 8.27
CA SER A 117 5.68 8.63 6.94
C SER A 117 4.96 7.27 6.84
N PHE A 118 3.78 7.15 7.46
CA PHE A 118 2.94 5.96 7.39
C PHE A 118 1.89 6.04 6.27
N TRP A 119 1.61 4.89 5.65
CA TRP A 119 0.51 4.76 4.71
C TRP A 119 -0.83 5.04 5.38
N TYR A 120 -1.53 6.05 4.88
CA TYR A 120 -2.85 6.47 5.31
C TYR A 120 -3.85 6.39 4.16
N ASP A 121 -4.92 5.61 4.34
CA ASP A 121 -6.03 5.57 3.38
C ASP A 121 -6.97 6.77 3.58
N CYS A 122 -6.98 7.70 2.63
CA CYS A 122 -7.83 8.89 2.66
C CYS A 122 -9.26 8.62 2.17
N SER A 123 -9.69 7.36 2.13
CA SER A 123 -11.03 6.95 1.70
C SER A 123 -12.12 7.65 2.50
N GLU A 124 -12.77 8.64 1.90
CA GLU A 124 -13.93 9.34 2.44
C GLU A 124 -15.07 9.40 1.41
N GLY A 125 -16.29 9.11 1.84
CA GLY A 125 -17.49 9.34 1.02
C GLY A 125 -17.70 8.36 -0.15
N GLY A 126 -18.12 8.91 -1.31
CA GLY A 126 -18.66 8.17 -2.46
C GLY A 126 -17.70 7.92 -3.62
N ASN A 127 -16.47 8.43 -3.58
CA ASN A 127 -15.48 8.24 -4.65
C ASN A 127 -14.98 6.78 -4.65
N PRO A 128 -15.02 6.02 -5.76
CA PRO A 128 -14.57 4.63 -5.76
C PRO A 128 -13.05 4.43 -5.67
N PHE A 129 -12.26 5.52 -5.76
CA PHE A 129 -10.81 5.52 -5.70
C PHE A 129 -10.31 6.60 -4.74
N THR A 130 -9.34 6.28 -3.88
CA THR A 130 -8.66 7.26 -3.02
C THR A 130 -7.17 7.01 -2.97
N GLU A 131 -6.40 8.07 -2.76
CA GLU A 131 -4.95 8.00 -2.70
C GLU A 131 -4.47 7.46 -1.35
N VAL A 132 -3.27 6.88 -1.35
CA VAL A 132 -2.58 6.52 -0.10
C VAL A 132 -1.56 7.62 0.20
N LEU A 133 -1.91 8.44 1.19
CA LEU A 133 -1.05 9.52 1.67
C LEU A 133 0.01 8.97 2.61
N LEU A 134 1.11 9.69 2.78
CA LEU A 134 2.09 9.44 3.84
C LEU A 134 1.89 10.48 4.94
N LYS A 135 1.59 10.02 6.15
CA LYS A 135 1.26 10.88 7.29
C LYS A 135 1.83 10.33 8.59
N GLU A 136 2.00 11.23 9.55
CA GLU A 136 2.32 10.87 10.93
C GLU A 136 1.18 9.99 11.49
N SER A 137 1.54 8.84 12.06
CA SER A 137 0.54 7.89 12.57
C SER A 137 -0.21 8.47 13.77
N MET A 138 -1.54 8.37 13.74
CA MET A 138 -2.42 8.79 14.83
C MET A 138 -3.12 7.62 15.53
N ASP A 139 -2.63 6.39 15.33
CA ASP A 139 -3.20 5.15 15.90
C ASP A 139 -4.72 4.96 15.58
N VAL A 140 -5.13 5.33 14.36
CA VAL A 140 -6.51 5.17 13.86
C VAL A 140 -6.59 4.16 12.72
N ASP A 141 -7.76 3.55 12.51
CA ASP A 141 -7.90 2.36 11.66
C ASP A 141 -7.51 2.55 10.16
N GLN A 142 -7.42 3.80 9.69
CA GLN A 142 -6.98 4.15 8.33
C GLN A 142 -5.48 3.91 8.09
N TYR A 143 -4.66 3.81 9.14
CA TYR A 143 -3.22 3.57 9.03
C TYR A 143 -2.83 2.09 8.90
N TYR A 144 -3.80 1.18 9.00
CA TYR A 144 -3.49 -0.24 9.03
C TYR A 144 -4.03 -1.01 7.85
N TRP A 145 -3.36 -2.12 7.59
CA TRP A 145 -3.47 -2.86 6.35
C TRP A 145 -3.53 -4.36 6.62
N TYR A 146 -4.28 -5.06 5.79
CA TYR A 146 -4.32 -6.52 5.71
C TYR A 146 -3.55 -6.98 4.48
N PHE A 147 -2.74 -8.02 4.67
CA PHE A 147 -2.11 -8.78 3.60
C PHE A 147 -2.95 -10.03 3.33
N VAL A 148 -3.83 -9.97 2.32
CA VAL A 148 -4.69 -11.10 1.96
C VAL A 148 -4.03 -11.91 0.85
N ALA A 149 -3.71 -13.18 1.12
CA ALA A 149 -3.10 -14.07 0.13
C ALA A 149 -3.94 -14.08 -1.16
N ALA A 150 -3.26 -13.95 -2.30
CA ALA A 150 -3.89 -13.55 -3.54
C ALA A 150 -4.21 -14.72 -4.45
#